data_AF-A0A9N8E605-F1
#
_entry.id   AF-A0A9N8E605-F1
#
_cell.length_a   1.000
_cell.length_b   1.000
_cell.length_c   1.000
_cell.angle_alpha   90.00
_cell.angle_beta   90.00
_cell.angle_gamma   90.00
#
_symmetry.space_group_name_H-M   'P 1'
#
loop_
_entity.id
_entity.type
_entity.pdbx_description
1 polymer ?
#
loop_
_entity_poly.entity_id
_entity_poly.type
_entity_poly.pdbx_seq_one_letter_code
_entity_poly.pdbx_strand_id
1 'polypeptide(L)'
;MTVFSRNFIPVLSLVLLVAASGTLAFSASLHNRFAVGGIHTSSSSTTTRRSTTSLWAKAAKKKKTKTKNKSAAAPAGIKGFGGASTTTAASSSSSNVATDRSKPALAFYDYMEEQQHGAGGNLKRAALGYFGSLRGVVAMRDLKKGDAIIDIPYEMAINLGQEGGDPTLPALELLKDYCQQQQQQQPDNNNNPRKAYYDMLPPFRGDDSLGSTDFFSDAALEALQSPTVVDETLKRRQRCQMRFDQDIDESFPRWIDGTPVTSEHLQWAVWLITSRVLTVQGDSSEGKSYRLLIPFLDMCNHDRSSPHILSGRAVPGGSLKVVAGAPVKAGEQINIAYGGGVAGNDRFLQDYGFLDSDAKANDIVALQLLGKRRILEGAGAGRIMAEADREAALKLLRSTTMDQDRVLLEEAKEDPGLRSAIQFRLGVKQALSKQIVMQ
;
A
#
# COMPACT_ATOMS: atom_id res chain seq x y z
N MET A 1 26.14 -72.13 -33.21
CA MET A 1 24.69 -71.93 -33.36
C MET A 1 24.28 -70.74 -32.50
N THR A 2 23.76 -69.69 -33.14
CA THR A 2 22.86 -68.63 -32.62
C THR A 2 23.40 -67.66 -31.54
N VAL A 3 23.96 -66.48 -31.88
CA VAL A 3 23.39 -65.09 -32.03
C VAL A 3 22.66 -64.59 -30.76
N PHE A 4 23.03 -63.50 -30.04
CA PHE A 4 22.95 -62.06 -30.41
C PHE A 4 23.77 -61.11 -29.49
N SER A 5 23.91 -59.87 -30.00
CA SER A 5 24.87 -58.79 -29.76
C SER A 5 24.91 -58.08 -28.39
N ARG A 6 26.12 -57.64 -28.00
CA ARG A 6 26.39 -56.56 -27.04
C ARG A 6 26.93 -55.33 -27.79
N ASN A 7 26.34 -54.15 -27.58
CA ASN A 7 26.96 -52.87 -27.93
C ASN A 7 27.53 -52.20 -26.67
N PHE A 8 28.84 -51.97 -26.75
CA PHE A 8 29.69 -51.11 -25.93
C PHE A 8 29.49 -49.63 -26.32
N ILE A 9 29.50 -48.68 -25.37
CA ILE A 9 30.37 -47.48 -25.34
C ILE A 9 30.44 -46.95 -23.88
N PRO A 10 31.66 -46.83 -23.29
CA PRO A 10 31.94 -46.01 -22.11
C PRO A 10 32.78 -44.75 -22.42
N VAL A 11 32.52 -43.69 -21.63
CA VAL A 11 33.45 -42.74 -20.98
C VAL A 11 34.77 -42.31 -21.68
N LEU A 12 34.94 -40.99 -21.91
CA LEU A 12 36.10 -40.15 -21.48
C LEU A 12 35.82 -38.65 -21.82
N SER A 13 35.76 -37.72 -20.83
CA SER A 13 36.75 -36.65 -20.49
C SER A 13 37.37 -35.92 -21.70
N LEU A 14 37.52 -34.59 -21.82
CA LEU A 14 37.89 -33.47 -20.94
C LEU A 14 37.69 -32.19 -21.82
N VAL A 15 37.34 -30.99 -21.33
CA VAL A 15 38.27 -29.89 -21.01
C VAL A 15 37.49 -28.69 -20.49
N LEU A 16 37.95 -28.18 -19.34
CA LEU A 16 37.65 -26.89 -18.74
C LEU A 16 38.01 -25.74 -19.70
N LEU A 17 37.10 -24.78 -19.87
CA LEU A 17 37.50 -23.39 -20.06
C LEU A 17 36.67 -22.50 -19.13
N VAL A 18 37.38 -21.90 -18.18
CA VAL A 18 36.90 -20.88 -17.25
C VAL A 18 36.73 -19.57 -18.03
N ALA A 19 35.54 -18.99 -18.00
CA ALA A 19 35.33 -17.58 -18.28
C ALA A 19 34.48 -16.99 -17.16
N ALA A 20 35.16 -16.27 -16.26
CA ALA A 20 34.56 -15.45 -15.23
C ALA A 20 33.99 -14.18 -15.87
N SER A 21 32.69 -13.96 -15.68
CA SER A 21 32.06 -12.65 -15.86
C SER A 21 31.11 -12.44 -14.69
N GLY A 22 31.67 -11.94 -13.59
CA GLY A 22 30.89 -11.48 -12.45
C GLY A 22 29.97 -10.34 -12.88
N THR A 23 28.67 -10.56 -12.78
CA THR A 23 27.70 -9.47 -12.73
C THR A 23 27.12 -9.47 -11.32
N LEU A 24 27.71 -8.63 -10.47
CA LEU A 24 27.14 -8.21 -9.20
C LEU A 24 25.83 -7.47 -9.51
N ALA A 25 24.71 -8.19 -9.50
CA ALA A 25 23.40 -7.59 -9.52
C ALA A 25 23.12 -6.98 -8.13
N PHE A 26 23.61 -5.76 -7.92
CA PHE A 26 23.07 -4.87 -6.89
C PHE A 26 21.66 -4.44 -7.34
N SER A 27 20.65 -5.25 -7.01
CA SER A 27 19.27 -4.79 -6.99
C SER A 27 19.05 -4.05 -5.67
N ALA A 28 19.43 -2.77 -5.65
CA ALA A 28 18.96 -1.86 -4.61
C ALA A 28 17.51 -1.50 -4.94
N SER A 29 16.57 -2.32 -4.49
CA SER A 29 15.16 -1.93 -4.45
C SER A 29 14.99 -0.92 -3.33
N LEU A 30 14.73 0.34 -3.70
CA LEU A 30 14.25 1.36 -2.77
C LEU A 30 12.76 1.08 -2.53
N HIS A 31 12.42 0.07 -1.73
CA HIS A 31 11.14 0.12 -1.02
C HIS A 31 11.27 1.11 0.14
N ASN A 32 10.15 1.74 0.49
CA ASN A 32 10.06 2.71 1.58
C ASN A 32 10.62 2.14 2.88
N ARG A 33 11.90 2.45 3.12
CA ARG A 33 12.59 2.21 4.37
C ARG A 33 12.13 3.27 5.35
N PHE A 34 11.31 2.89 6.32
CA PHE A 34 10.97 3.77 7.44
C PHE A 34 12.20 4.00 8.33
N ALA A 35 13.01 5.00 8.02
CA ALA A 35 14.06 5.49 8.91
C ALA A 35 13.50 6.60 9.80
N VAL A 36 13.43 6.33 11.11
CA VAL A 36 13.07 7.31 12.14
C VAL A 36 14.13 8.43 12.15
N GLY A 37 13.68 9.68 12.00
CA GLY A 37 14.52 10.86 12.19
C GLY A 37 15.09 10.90 13.60
N GLY A 38 16.43 10.80 13.71
CA GLY A 38 17.15 10.88 14.98
C GLY A 38 17.08 12.27 15.58
N ILE A 39 16.57 12.36 16.81
CA ILE A 39 16.71 13.52 17.69
C ILE A 39 18.17 13.54 18.20
N HIS A 40 18.84 14.68 18.00
CA HIS A 40 20.19 14.95 18.51
C HIS A 40 20.28 14.71 20.02
N THR A 41 21.05 13.71 20.43
CA THR A 41 21.59 13.62 21.79
C THR A 41 23.05 14.10 21.76
N SER A 42 23.31 15.17 22.50
CA SER A 42 24.63 15.76 22.69
C SER A 42 25.50 14.84 23.55
N SER A 43 26.62 14.37 23.00
CA SER A 43 27.68 13.74 23.76
C SER A 43 28.57 14.79 24.42
N SER A 44 28.76 14.63 25.73
CA SER A 44 29.70 15.39 26.55
C SER A 44 31.14 15.01 26.23
N SER A 45 31.97 16.01 25.93
CA SER A 45 33.42 15.87 26.00
C SER A 45 34.01 17.00 26.84
N THR A 46 34.82 16.59 27.79
CA THR A 46 35.48 17.38 28.81
C THR A 46 36.74 18.01 28.20
N THR A 47 36.85 19.34 28.10
CA THR A 47 38.15 20.03 28.03
C THR A 47 38.06 21.48 28.55
N THR A 48 38.72 21.67 29.69
CA THR A 48 39.46 22.80 30.26
C THR A 48 39.45 24.20 29.60
N ARG A 49 39.03 25.18 30.42
CA ARG A 49 39.44 26.62 30.53
C ARG A 49 39.88 27.38 29.27
N ARG A 50 39.16 28.49 28.99
CA ARG A 50 39.72 29.85 29.13
C ARG A 50 38.61 30.91 29.25
N SER A 51 38.81 31.78 30.24
CA SER A 51 38.05 32.99 30.54
C SER A 51 38.23 34.04 29.46
N THR A 52 37.15 34.69 29.02
CA THR A 52 37.12 36.14 28.75
C THR A 52 35.69 36.68 28.95
N THR A 53 35.63 37.78 29.67
CA THR A 53 34.48 38.63 29.99
C THR A 53 34.10 39.55 28.82
N SER A 54 32.81 39.75 28.54
CA SER A 54 32.22 40.99 27.97
C SER A 54 30.69 40.83 27.88
N LEU A 55 29.90 41.28 28.85
CA LEU A 55 29.11 42.52 28.78
C LEU A 55 28.62 42.92 27.36
N TRP A 56 27.33 42.74 27.08
CA TRP A 56 26.45 43.83 26.63
C TRP A 56 24.96 43.48 26.71
N ALA A 57 24.19 44.52 26.98
CA ALA A 57 22.82 44.50 27.45
C ALA A 57 21.79 44.77 26.33
N LYS A 58 20.58 44.27 26.59
CA LYS A 58 19.25 44.84 26.31
C LYS A 58 19.06 45.69 25.03
N ALA A 59 18.10 45.27 24.21
CA ALA A 59 17.02 46.16 23.75
C ALA A 59 15.77 45.38 23.34
N ALA A 60 14.67 45.65 24.05
CA ALA A 60 13.31 45.27 23.68
C ALA A 60 12.68 46.34 22.78
N LYS A 61 11.78 45.98 21.86
CA LYS A 61 10.70 46.88 21.37
C LYS A 61 9.52 46.14 20.71
N LYS A 62 8.41 46.18 21.45
CA LYS A 62 6.98 46.41 21.09
C LYS A 62 6.34 45.83 19.82
N LYS A 63 5.34 44.97 20.09
CA LYS A 63 4.00 44.81 19.48
C LYS A 63 3.44 46.01 18.68
N LYS A 64 2.77 45.69 17.56
CA LYS A 64 1.51 46.35 17.14
C LYS A 64 0.58 45.36 16.42
N THR A 65 -0.60 45.17 17.01
CA THR A 65 -1.80 44.52 16.48
C THR A 65 -2.59 45.49 15.61
N LYS A 66 -3.27 45.01 14.56
CA LYS A 66 -4.43 45.69 13.97
C LYS A 66 -5.41 44.68 13.33
N THR A 67 -6.69 44.93 13.56
CA THR A 67 -7.84 44.04 13.33
C THR A 67 -8.74 44.64 12.23
N LYS A 68 -9.33 43.76 11.40
CA LYS A 68 -10.64 43.78 10.68
C LYS A 68 -11.10 45.03 9.88
N ASN A 69 -11.62 44.78 8.67
CA ASN A 69 -13.06 44.89 8.41
C ASN A 69 -13.55 44.24 7.09
N LYS A 70 -14.83 43.83 7.14
CA LYS A 70 -15.71 43.29 6.08
C LYS A 70 -16.27 44.41 5.18
N SER A 71 -16.66 44.06 3.94
CA SER A 71 -17.90 44.52 3.30
C SER A 71 -18.26 43.65 2.08
N ALA A 72 -19.55 43.60 1.76
CA ALA A 72 -20.24 42.64 0.90
C ALA A 72 -20.69 43.25 -0.45
N ALA A 73 -21.15 42.35 -1.34
CA ALA A 73 -22.27 42.45 -2.31
C ALA A 73 -21.92 42.21 -3.79
N ALA A 74 -22.70 41.30 -4.40
CA ALA A 74 -22.74 40.87 -5.81
C ALA A 74 -23.65 41.79 -6.66
N PRO A 75 -23.90 41.58 -7.98
CA PRO A 75 -24.66 40.40 -8.48
C PRO A 75 -24.35 39.85 -9.91
N ALA A 76 -24.87 38.63 -10.13
CA ALA A 76 -25.50 38.06 -11.34
C ALA A 76 -24.69 37.67 -12.61
N GLY A 77 -24.79 36.37 -12.99
CA GLY A 77 -25.11 35.99 -14.37
C GLY A 77 -24.56 34.66 -14.91
N ILE A 78 -25.48 33.71 -15.15
CA ILE A 78 -25.51 32.66 -16.21
C ILE A 78 -25.24 31.19 -15.77
N LYS A 79 -26.27 30.36 -16.02
CA LYS A 79 -26.45 28.91 -15.80
C LYS A 79 -25.80 28.08 -16.92
N GLY A 80 -25.37 26.85 -16.61
CA GLY A 80 -25.10 25.81 -17.61
C GLY A 80 -24.67 24.44 -17.05
N PHE A 81 -25.59 23.47 -17.10
CA PHE A 81 -25.46 22.00 -17.25
C PHE A 81 -24.47 21.17 -16.39
N GLY A 82 -25.04 20.47 -15.40
CA GLY A 82 -25.08 18.99 -15.34
C GLY A 82 -23.76 18.22 -15.40
N GLY A 83 -23.02 18.18 -14.29
CA GLY A 83 -22.00 17.18 -14.03
C GLY A 83 -22.17 16.66 -12.60
N ALA A 84 -22.34 15.35 -12.43
CA ALA A 84 -22.39 14.70 -11.12
C ALA A 84 -21.01 14.84 -10.44
N SER A 85 -20.86 15.89 -9.64
CA SER A 85 -19.70 16.06 -8.76
C SER A 85 -19.93 15.25 -7.50
N THR A 86 -19.07 14.27 -7.27
CA THR A 86 -18.77 13.75 -5.94
C THR A 86 -18.42 14.92 -5.04
N THR A 87 -19.22 15.05 -3.99
CA THR A 87 -19.11 16.07 -2.95
C THR A 87 -17.70 16.13 -2.38
N THR A 88 -16.99 17.23 -2.66
CA THR A 88 -15.95 17.76 -1.80
C THR A 88 -16.53 17.94 -0.40
N ALA A 89 -16.03 17.15 0.55
CA ALA A 89 -16.38 17.27 1.96
C ALA A 89 -15.89 18.62 2.50
N ALA A 90 -16.80 19.59 2.50
CA ALA A 90 -16.68 20.77 3.33
C ALA A 90 -16.88 20.34 4.79
N SER A 91 -15.97 20.80 5.66
CA SER A 91 -16.01 20.67 7.11
C SER A 91 -17.41 20.96 7.69
N SER A 92 -18.14 19.92 8.06
CA SER A 92 -19.40 20.01 8.79
C SER A 92 -19.31 19.26 10.11
N SER A 93 -19.41 20.01 11.21
CA SER A 93 -19.86 19.64 12.55
C SER A 93 -19.94 18.14 12.90
N SER A 94 -19.01 17.67 13.76
CA SER A 94 -19.14 16.55 14.72
C SER A 94 -20.24 15.52 14.46
N SER A 95 -20.29 14.95 13.25
CA SER A 95 -21.13 13.79 13.00
C SER A 95 -20.48 12.63 13.71
N ASN A 96 -21.16 12.06 14.71
CA ASN A 96 -20.76 10.79 15.30
C ASN A 96 -20.70 9.74 14.17
N VAL A 97 -19.52 9.51 13.60
CA VAL A 97 -19.33 8.39 12.67
C VAL A 97 -19.62 7.13 13.46
N ALA A 98 -20.62 6.37 13.01
CA ALA A 98 -21.00 5.14 13.67
C ALA A 98 -19.84 4.14 13.59
N THR A 99 -19.38 3.69 14.75
CA THR A 99 -18.36 2.63 14.85
C THR A 99 -18.91 1.32 14.32
N ASP A 100 -18.10 0.52 13.64
CA ASP A 100 -18.47 -0.85 13.25
C ASP A 100 -18.71 -1.70 14.51
N ARG A 101 -19.94 -2.21 14.63
CA ARG A 101 -20.42 -3.09 15.71
C ARG A 101 -20.88 -4.45 15.17
N SER A 102 -20.49 -4.79 13.94
CA SER A 102 -20.73 -6.13 13.39
C SER A 102 -20.07 -7.19 14.26
N LYS A 103 -20.56 -8.43 14.19
CA LYS A 103 -19.98 -9.55 14.97
C LYS A 103 -18.46 -9.71 14.73
N PRO A 104 -17.94 -9.65 13.50
CA PRO A 104 -16.50 -9.68 13.26
C PRO A 104 -15.75 -8.52 13.93
N ALA A 105 -16.28 -7.30 13.86
CA ALA A 105 -15.64 -6.13 14.48
C ALA A 105 -15.59 -6.24 16.02
N LEU A 106 -16.65 -6.75 16.64
CA LEU A 106 -16.68 -6.99 18.09
C LEU A 106 -15.66 -8.06 18.50
N ALA A 107 -15.60 -9.19 17.78
CA ALA A 107 -14.60 -10.22 18.01
C ALA A 107 -13.17 -9.69 17.81
N PHE A 108 -12.97 -8.81 16.84
CA PHE A 108 -11.69 -8.14 16.62
C PHE A 108 -11.33 -7.18 17.77
N TYR A 109 -12.29 -6.46 18.35
CA TYR A 109 -12.04 -5.63 19.52
C TYR A 109 -11.68 -6.47 20.74
N ASP A 110 -12.37 -7.58 20.97
CA ASP A 110 -12.05 -8.52 22.06
C ASP A 110 -10.61 -9.04 21.88
N TYR A 111 -10.24 -9.45 20.66
CA TYR A 111 -8.86 -9.83 20.30
C TYR A 111 -7.84 -8.72 20.61
N MET A 112 -8.18 -7.45 20.36
CA MET A 112 -7.29 -6.33 20.68
C MET A 112 -7.17 -6.08 22.20
N GLU A 113 -8.22 -6.34 22.98
CA GLU A 113 -8.26 -6.12 24.44
C GLU A 113 -7.63 -7.25 25.27
N GLU A 114 -7.51 -8.45 24.70
CA GLU A 114 -6.85 -9.57 25.36
C GLU A 114 -5.47 -9.17 25.90
N GLN A 115 -5.25 -9.41 27.19
CA GLN A 115 -4.08 -8.89 27.93
C GLN A 115 -2.74 -9.32 27.32
N GLN A 116 -2.70 -10.52 26.74
CA GLN A 116 -1.51 -11.07 26.06
C GLN A 116 -1.09 -10.25 24.83
N HIS A 117 -1.99 -9.46 24.26
CA HIS A 117 -1.77 -8.68 23.06
C HIS A 117 -1.39 -7.23 23.32
N GLY A 118 -1.66 -6.69 24.52
CA GLY A 118 -1.20 -5.35 24.93
C GLY A 118 -1.73 -4.17 24.10
N ALA A 119 -2.75 -4.38 23.25
CA ALA A 119 -3.24 -3.39 22.29
C ALA A 119 -4.60 -2.76 22.65
N GLY A 120 -5.25 -3.17 23.76
CA GLY A 120 -6.58 -2.65 24.13
C GLY A 120 -6.62 -1.13 24.37
N GLY A 121 -5.49 -0.53 24.73
CA GLY A 121 -5.37 0.93 24.86
C GLY A 121 -5.67 1.70 23.58
N ASN A 122 -5.55 1.07 22.40
CA ASN A 122 -5.89 1.66 21.12
C ASN A 122 -7.37 1.97 20.98
N LEU A 123 -8.25 1.12 21.54
CA LEU A 123 -9.71 1.25 21.39
C LEU A 123 -10.29 2.48 22.13
N LYS A 124 -9.51 3.06 23.06
CA LYS A 124 -9.83 4.35 23.70
C LYS A 124 -9.53 5.56 22.81
N ARG A 125 -8.76 5.36 21.73
CA ARG A 125 -8.26 6.41 20.83
C ARG A 125 -8.87 6.30 19.44
N ALA A 126 -9.08 5.09 18.97
CA ALA A 126 -9.56 4.81 17.63
C ALA A 126 -10.49 3.59 17.63
N ALA A 127 -11.40 3.54 16.65
CA ALA A 127 -12.22 2.38 16.37
C ALA A 127 -12.34 2.18 14.84
N LEU A 128 -12.99 1.11 14.41
CA LEU A 128 -13.36 0.95 13.01
C LEU A 128 -14.70 1.62 12.75
N GLY A 129 -14.88 2.18 11.55
CA GLY A 129 -16.13 2.80 11.09
C GLY A 129 -16.24 2.75 9.56
N TYR A 130 -17.39 3.13 9.02
CA TYR A 130 -17.61 3.19 7.57
C TYR A 130 -17.64 4.64 7.08
N PHE A 131 -16.92 4.88 5.98
CA PHE A 131 -16.85 6.15 5.26
C PHE A 131 -17.39 5.92 3.85
N GLY A 132 -18.72 5.95 3.70
CA GLY A 132 -19.39 5.40 2.52
C GLY A 132 -19.46 3.88 2.60
N SER A 133 -19.05 3.18 1.54
CA SER A 133 -18.92 1.71 1.55
C SER A 133 -17.61 1.21 2.15
N LEU A 134 -16.61 2.10 2.32
CA LEU A 134 -15.27 1.71 2.73
C LEU A 134 -15.13 1.70 4.26
N ARG A 135 -14.63 0.59 4.80
CA ARG A 135 -14.21 0.52 6.20
C ARG A 135 -12.95 1.33 6.41
N GLY A 136 -12.84 2.03 7.53
CA GLY A 136 -11.66 2.80 7.91
C GLY A 136 -11.51 2.93 9.42
N VAL A 137 -10.47 3.64 9.84
CA VAL A 137 -10.23 3.96 11.25
C VAL A 137 -10.80 5.34 11.57
N VAL A 138 -11.53 5.45 12.68
CA VAL A 138 -12.09 6.70 13.19
C VAL A 138 -11.47 7.08 14.54
N ALA A 139 -11.17 8.35 14.75
CA ALA A 139 -10.74 8.87 16.05
C ALA A 139 -11.91 8.86 17.05
N MET A 140 -11.71 8.24 18.22
CA MET A 140 -12.73 8.17 19.29
C MET A 140 -12.65 9.36 20.26
N ARG A 141 -11.60 10.16 20.17
CA ARG A 141 -11.40 11.36 20.97
C ARG A 141 -10.49 12.35 20.23
N ASP A 142 -10.44 13.57 20.72
CA ASP A 142 -9.43 14.54 20.28
C ASP A 142 -8.01 14.03 20.60
N LEU A 143 -7.13 14.11 19.60
CA LEU A 143 -5.73 13.72 19.65
C LEU A 143 -4.87 14.92 19.26
N LYS A 144 -3.75 15.11 19.96
CA LYS A 144 -2.77 16.16 19.67
C LYS A 144 -1.74 15.64 18.67
N LYS A 145 -1.08 16.58 17.98
CA LYS A 145 0.14 16.25 17.24
C LYS A 145 1.16 15.57 18.16
N GLY A 146 1.70 14.44 17.71
CA GLY A 146 2.65 13.60 18.44
C GLY A 146 1.99 12.46 19.23
N ASP A 147 0.66 12.48 19.41
CA ASP A 147 -0.04 11.37 20.06
C ASP A 147 0.05 10.10 19.20
N ALA A 148 0.28 8.95 19.83
CA ALA A 148 0.08 7.66 19.18
C ALA A 148 -1.44 7.45 19.00
N ILE A 149 -1.87 7.36 17.74
CA ILE A 149 -3.25 7.04 17.38
C ILE A 149 -3.46 5.54 17.55
N ILE A 150 -2.63 4.77 16.84
CA ILE A 150 -2.53 3.31 16.86
C ILE A 150 -1.12 2.94 17.37
N ASP A 151 -1.03 1.92 18.20
CA ASP A 151 0.19 1.41 18.84
C ASP A 151 0.05 -0.12 19.02
N ILE A 152 0.59 -0.89 18.09
CA ILE A 152 0.46 -2.34 18.00
C ILE A 152 1.79 -2.99 18.39
N PRO A 153 1.85 -3.87 19.41
CA PRO A 153 3.03 -4.65 19.68
C PRO A 153 3.44 -5.50 18.48
N TYR A 154 4.75 -5.60 18.23
CA TYR A 154 5.28 -6.32 17.07
C TYR A 154 4.78 -7.76 16.98
N GLU A 155 4.60 -8.42 18.11
CA GLU A 155 4.15 -9.81 18.25
C GLU A 155 2.73 -10.05 17.73
N MET A 156 1.91 -9.00 17.65
CA MET A 156 0.58 -9.09 17.05
C MET A 156 0.62 -9.08 15.53
N ALA A 157 1.67 -8.50 14.93
CA ALA A 157 1.81 -8.46 13.48
C ALA A 157 2.15 -9.86 12.96
N ILE A 158 1.58 -10.20 11.81
CA ILE A 158 1.94 -11.42 11.10
C ILE A 158 3.20 -11.13 10.30
N ASN A 159 4.31 -11.71 10.74
CA ASN A 159 5.58 -11.62 10.03
C ASN A 159 5.62 -12.61 8.87
N LEU A 160 5.60 -12.09 7.65
CA LEU A 160 5.56 -12.83 6.40
C LEU A 160 6.96 -12.99 5.79
N GLY A 161 8.00 -12.80 6.60
CA GLY A 161 9.40 -12.96 6.24
C GLY A 161 10.07 -11.66 5.80
N GLN A 162 11.31 -11.83 5.31
CA GLN A 162 12.13 -10.71 4.85
C GLN A 162 11.51 -10.04 3.60
N GLU A 163 11.73 -8.74 3.48
CA GLU A 163 11.42 -7.97 2.28
C GLU A 163 12.03 -8.63 1.01
N GLY A 164 11.24 -8.71 -0.05
CA GLY A 164 11.63 -9.28 -1.35
C GLY A 164 10.86 -8.65 -2.50
N GLY A 165 11.13 -9.07 -3.74
CA GLY A 165 10.39 -8.60 -4.93
C GLY A 165 9.21 -9.47 -5.35
N ASP A 166 9.12 -10.70 -4.82
CA ASP A 166 8.05 -11.64 -5.16
C ASP A 166 6.95 -11.61 -4.07
N PRO A 167 5.71 -11.21 -4.39
CA PRO A 167 4.59 -11.26 -3.44
C PRO A 167 3.97 -12.65 -3.31
N THR A 168 4.27 -13.61 -4.19
CA THR A 168 3.65 -14.96 -4.15
C THR A 168 4.16 -15.81 -2.99
N LEU A 169 5.41 -15.59 -2.56
CA LEU A 169 6.02 -16.27 -1.42
C LEU A 169 5.32 -15.93 -0.08
N PRO A 170 5.22 -14.65 0.34
CA PRO A 170 4.48 -14.32 1.56
C PRO A 170 2.97 -14.61 1.44
N ALA A 171 2.41 -14.57 0.23
CA ALA A 171 1.01 -14.92 0.00
C ALA A 171 0.71 -16.39 0.28
N LEU A 172 1.61 -17.31 -0.10
CA LEU A 172 1.47 -18.73 0.19
C LEU A 172 1.44 -18.98 1.70
N GLU A 173 2.37 -18.38 2.44
CA GLU A 173 2.44 -18.49 3.90
C GLU A 173 1.20 -17.90 4.58
N LEU A 174 0.74 -16.73 4.12
CA LEU A 174 -0.50 -16.11 4.60
C LEU A 174 -1.71 -17.00 4.35
N LEU A 175 -1.83 -17.56 3.14
CA LEU A 175 -2.96 -18.42 2.77
C LEU A 175 -2.99 -19.70 3.62
N LYS A 176 -1.82 -20.30 3.85
CA LYS A 176 -1.68 -21.48 4.70
C LYS A 176 -2.12 -21.19 6.14
N ASP A 177 -1.62 -20.11 6.75
CA ASP A 177 -2.02 -19.72 8.10
C ASP A 177 -3.52 -19.37 8.14
N TYR A 178 -4.02 -18.60 7.17
CA TYR A 178 -5.45 -18.26 7.06
C TYR A 178 -6.34 -19.51 7.07
N CYS A 179 -6.08 -20.48 6.20
CA CYS A 179 -6.84 -21.73 6.14
C CYS A 179 -6.78 -22.51 7.45
N GLN A 180 -5.59 -22.62 8.07
CA GLN A 180 -5.42 -23.30 9.35
C GLN A 180 -6.20 -22.63 10.48
N GLN A 181 -6.16 -21.30 10.58
CA GLN A 181 -6.88 -20.57 11.61
C GLN A 181 -8.40 -20.62 11.39
N GLN A 182 -8.88 -20.62 10.15
CA GLN A 182 -10.32 -20.69 9.88
C GLN A 182 -10.92 -22.08 10.15
N GLN A 183 -10.11 -23.14 10.06
CA GLN A 183 -10.56 -24.53 10.27
C GLN A 183 -10.62 -24.98 11.72
N GLN A 184 -9.99 -24.26 12.64
CA GLN A 184 -10.02 -24.60 14.05
C GLN A 184 -11.44 -24.44 14.60
N GLN A 185 -12.22 -25.54 14.54
CA GLN A 185 -13.50 -25.69 15.21
C GLN A 185 -13.19 -26.07 16.67
N GLN A 186 -13.18 -25.13 17.63
CA GLN A 186 -13.74 -25.28 18.99
C GLN A 186 -13.21 -24.27 20.04
N PRO A 187 -13.98 -24.08 21.14
CA PRO A 187 -13.96 -22.91 22.02
C PRO A 187 -13.17 -23.09 23.34
N ASP A 188 -12.27 -24.08 23.43
CA ASP A 188 -11.47 -24.34 24.64
C ASP A 188 -10.01 -23.94 24.42
N ASN A 189 -9.57 -22.99 25.25
CA ASN A 189 -8.29 -22.26 25.24
C ASN A 189 -8.12 -21.28 24.08
N ASN A 190 -8.38 -19.98 24.33
CA ASN A 190 -7.55 -18.77 24.12
C ASN A 190 -6.44 -18.72 23.03
N ASN A 191 -6.41 -19.63 22.05
CA ASN A 191 -5.23 -19.92 21.24
C ASN A 191 -5.46 -19.78 19.73
N ASN A 192 -6.63 -19.29 19.29
CA ASN A 192 -6.79 -18.81 17.92
C ASN A 192 -7.06 -17.30 17.87
N PRO A 193 -6.10 -16.47 18.32
CA PRO A 193 -6.29 -15.03 18.37
C PRO A 193 -6.37 -14.40 16.96
N ARG A 194 -5.83 -15.05 15.93
CA ARG A 194 -5.73 -14.47 14.59
C ARG A 194 -7.00 -14.57 13.77
N LYS A 195 -7.90 -15.53 14.04
CA LYS A 195 -9.15 -15.66 13.31
C LYS A 195 -9.97 -14.37 13.36
N ALA A 196 -10.05 -13.73 14.53
CA ALA A 196 -10.78 -12.47 14.70
C ALA A 196 -10.22 -11.35 13.79
N TYR A 197 -8.90 -11.31 13.59
CA TYR A 197 -8.29 -10.41 12.63
C TYR A 197 -8.55 -10.81 11.17
N TYR A 198 -8.43 -12.10 10.85
CA TYR A 198 -8.69 -12.61 9.51
C TYR A 198 -10.13 -12.39 9.04
N ASP A 199 -11.11 -12.48 9.94
CA ASP A 199 -12.50 -12.16 9.65
C ASP A 199 -12.71 -10.66 9.34
N MET A 200 -11.72 -9.80 9.63
CA MET A 200 -11.73 -8.38 9.30
C MET A 200 -11.02 -8.03 7.99
N LEU A 201 -10.26 -8.96 7.40
CA LEU A 201 -9.68 -8.77 6.08
C LEU A 201 -10.77 -8.71 5.00
N PRO A 202 -10.50 -8.07 3.85
CA PRO A 202 -11.45 -8.06 2.76
C PRO A 202 -11.74 -9.49 2.28
N PRO A 203 -13.02 -9.83 2.09
CA PRO A 203 -13.39 -11.20 1.76
C PRO A 203 -12.86 -11.58 0.37
N PHE A 204 -12.63 -12.87 0.18
CA PHE A 204 -12.37 -13.43 -1.14
C PHE A 204 -13.48 -13.03 -2.11
N ARG A 205 -13.11 -12.50 -3.29
CA ARG A 205 -14.02 -11.93 -4.31
C ARG A 205 -14.87 -10.74 -3.80
N GLY A 206 -14.44 -10.06 -2.74
CA GLY A 206 -15.03 -8.79 -2.32
C GLY A 206 -14.62 -7.63 -3.23
N ASP A 207 -15.47 -6.60 -3.27
CA ASP A 207 -15.30 -5.41 -4.13
C ASP A 207 -13.91 -4.75 -3.99
N ASP A 208 -13.33 -4.75 -2.79
CA ASP A 208 -11.99 -4.21 -2.52
C ASP A 208 -10.91 -4.86 -3.40
N SER A 209 -11.00 -6.18 -3.61
CA SER A 209 -10.00 -6.95 -4.35
C SER A 209 -10.18 -6.83 -5.86
N LEU A 210 -11.43 -6.74 -6.33
CA LEU A 210 -11.77 -6.75 -7.75
C LEU A 210 -11.33 -5.48 -8.50
N GLY A 211 -10.98 -4.42 -7.77
CA GLY A 211 -10.42 -3.20 -8.36
C GLY A 211 -8.97 -3.32 -8.83
N SER A 212 -8.23 -4.36 -8.40
CA SER A 212 -6.83 -4.56 -8.79
C SER A 212 -6.70 -5.19 -10.17
N THR A 213 -5.65 -4.81 -10.91
CA THR A 213 -5.38 -5.36 -12.25
C THR A 213 -5.19 -6.86 -12.25
N ASP A 214 -4.84 -7.50 -11.13
CA ASP A 214 -4.79 -8.96 -11.05
C ASP A 214 -6.13 -9.63 -11.38
N PHE A 215 -7.26 -8.95 -11.18
CA PHE A 215 -8.60 -9.49 -11.42
C PHE A 215 -9.28 -8.94 -12.69
N PHE A 216 -8.58 -8.09 -13.45
CA PHE A 216 -9.13 -7.51 -14.68
C PHE A 216 -9.31 -8.55 -15.78
N SER A 217 -10.37 -8.39 -16.58
CA SER A 217 -10.47 -9.10 -17.86
C SER A 217 -9.34 -8.69 -18.80
N ASP A 218 -9.06 -9.51 -19.81
CA ASP A 218 -8.05 -9.16 -20.83
C ASP A 218 -8.41 -7.85 -21.56
N ALA A 219 -9.70 -7.62 -21.80
CA ALA A 219 -10.20 -6.38 -22.38
C ALA A 219 -9.93 -5.17 -21.45
N ALA A 220 -10.12 -5.32 -20.14
CA ALA A 220 -9.81 -4.27 -19.17
C ALA A 220 -8.29 -4.00 -19.08
N LEU A 221 -7.45 -5.05 -19.15
CA LEU A 221 -6.00 -4.88 -19.19
C LEU A 221 -5.54 -4.16 -20.47
N GLU A 222 -6.07 -4.54 -21.64
CA GLU A 222 -5.78 -3.86 -22.90
C GLU A 222 -6.20 -2.38 -22.85
N ALA A 223 -7.34 -2.09 -22.23
CA ALA A 223 -7.86 -0.75 -22.08
C ALA A 223 -6.97 0.17 -21.22
N LEU A 224 -6.05 -0.35 -20.40
CA LEU A 224 -5.13 0.49 -19.61
C LEU A 224 -4.23 1.35 -20.48
N GLN A 225 -3.90 0.92 -21.71
CA GLN A 225 -2.91 1.57 -22.58
C GLN A 225 -1.56 1.80 -21.88
N SER A 226 -1.20 0.91 -20.94
CA SER A 226 0.03 0.95 -20.15
C SER A 226 0.76 -0.39 -20.23
N PRO A 227 1.66 -0.57 -21.21
CA PRO A 227 2.35 -1.85 -21.44
C PRO A 227 3.07 -2.36 -20.19
N THR A 228 3.72 -1.49 -19.43
CA THR A 228 4.46 -1.87 -18.22
C THR A 228 3.53 -2.45 -17.15
N VAL A 229 2.38 -1.82 -16.89
CA VAL A 229 1.41 -2.32 -15.89
C VAL A 229 0.81 -3.64 -16.34
N VAL A 230 0.48 -3.77 -17.64
CA VAL A 230 -0.04 -5.01 -18.22
C VAL A 230 0.98 -6.14 -18.09
N ASP A 231 2.22 -5.92 -18.54
CA ASP A 231 3.29 -6.92 -18.48
C ASP A 231 3.59 -7.38 -17.05
N GLU A 232 3.67 -6.44 -16.10
CA GLU A 232 3.90 -6.76 -14.70
C GLU A 232 2.74 -7.57 -14.10
N THR A 233 1.50 -7.22 -14.43
CA THR A 233 0.30 -7.94 -14.00
C THR A 233 0.30 -9.37 -14.55
N LEU A 234 0.55 -9.54 -15.85
CA LEU A 234 0.61 -10.86 -16.49
C LEU A 234 1.74 -11.73 -15.89
N LYS A 235 2.92 -11.14 -15.65
CA LYS A 235 4.02 -11.84 -14.97
C LYS A 235 3.66 -12.24 -13.55
N ARG A 236 2.93 -11.40 -12.81
CA ARG A 236 2.46 -11.71 -11.45
C ARG A 236 1.42 -12.83 -11.46
N ARG A 237 0.45 -12.80 -12.37
CA ARG A 237 -0.52 -13.90 -12.59
C ARG A 237 0.17 -15.22 -12.93
N GLN A 238 1.11 -15.19 -13.88
CA GLN A 238 1.87 -16.38 -14.26
C GLN A 238 2.65 -16.96 -13.07
N ARG A 239 3.33 -16.09 -12.30
CA ARG A 239 4.06 -16.55 -11.11
C ARG A 239 3.14 -17.10 -10.04
N CYS A 240 1.97 -16.48 -9.83
CA CYS A 240 0.94 -16.98 -8.92
C CYS A 240 0.48 -18.39 -9.33
N GLN A 241 0.21 -18.61 -10.62
CA GLN A 241 -0.17 -19.94 -11.10
C GLN A 241 0.96 -20.96 -10.94
N MET A 242 2.19 -20.61 -11.32
CA MET A 242 3.35 -21.49 -11.10
C MET A 242 3.53 -21.84 -9.63
N ARG A 243 3.34 -20.87 -8.72
CA ARG A 243 3.43 -21.07 -7.27
C ARG A 243 2.35 -22.03 -6.78
N PHE A 244 1.13 -21.85 -7.25
CA PHE A 244 0.01 -22.75 -6.94
C PHE A 244 0.33 -24.19 -7.37
N ASP A 245 0.74 -24.38 -8.62
CA ASP A 245 1.01 -25.72 -9.19
C ASP A 245 2.18 -26.43 -8.50
N GLN A 246 3.14 -25.67 -7.96
CA GLN A 246 4.35 -26.22 -7.32
C GLN A 246 4.17 -26.52 -5.83
N ASP A 247 3.50 -25.64 -5.10
CA ASP A 247 3.55 -25.62 -3.63
C ASP A 247 2.21 -25.91 -2.95
N ILE A 248 1.11 -26.02 -3.71
CA ILE A 248 -0.22 -26.36 -3.18
C ILE A 248 -0.63 -27.74 -3.70
N ASP A 249 -0.61 -28.74 -2.80
CA ASP A 249 -1.00 -30.12 -3.07
C ASP A 249 -2.15 -30.57 -2.16
N GLU A 250 -2.48 -31.87 -2.19
CA GLU A 250 -3.55 -32.46 -1.37
C GLU A 250 -3.32 -32.34 0.15
N SER A 251 -2.08 -32.09 0.59
CA SER A 251 -1.73 -31.88 2.00
C SER A 251 -1.93 -30.44 2.46
N PHE A 252 -2.13 -29.49 1.53
CA PHE A 252 -2.37 -28.10 1.85
C PHE A 252 -3.68 -27.96 2.66
N PRO A 253 -3.72 -27.11 3.70
CA PRO A 253 -4.93 -26.86 4.47
C PRO A 253 -6.12 -26.50 3.58
N ARG A 254 -7.28 -27.13 3.82
CA ARG A 254 -8.48 -26.87 2.99
C ARG A 254 -8.97 -25.43 3.16
N TRP A 255 -9.82 -24.97 2.25
CA TRP A 255 -10.52 -23.70 2.39
C TRP A 255 -11.52 -23.73 3.55
N ILE A 256 -12.15 -22.58 3.84
CA ILE A 256 -13.04 -22.38 5.00
C ILE A 256 -14.30 -23.26 4.95
N ASP A 257 -14.72 -23.68 3.76
CA ASP A 257 -15.85 -24.58 3.52
C ASP A 257 -15.44 -26.06 3.40
N GLY A 258 -14.16 -26.38 3.62
CA GLY A 258 -13.60 -27.73 3.50
C GLY A 258 -13.23 -28.15 2.07
N THR A 259 -13.42 -27.29 1.07
CA THR A 259 -12.97 -27.56 -0.30
C THR A 259 -11.45 -27.38 -0.45
N PRO A 260 -10.80 -27.99 -1.45
CA PRO A 260 -9.39 -27.70 -1.76
C PRO A 260 -9.19 -26.21 -2.10
N VAL A 261 -8.03 -25.67 -1.74
CA VAL A 261 -7.63 -24.32 -2.14
C VAL A 261 -7.44 -24.26 -3.66
N THR A 262 -7.84 -23.14 -4.28
CA THR A 262 -7.73 -22.90 -5.73
C THR A 262 -6.69 -21.83 -6.03
N SER A 263 -6.28 -21.69 -7.30
CA SER A 263 -5.33 -20.64 -7.71
C SER A 263 -5.89 -19.23 -7.47
N GLU A 264 -7.21 -19.05 -7.52
CA GLU A 264 -7.86 -17.78 -7.20
C GLU A 264 -7.72 -17.42 -5.71
N HIS A 265 -7.74 -18.39 -4.79
CA HIS A 265 -7.48 -18.13 -3.37
C HIS A 265 -6.05 -17.64 -3.16
N LEU A 266 -5.07 -18.22 -3.87
CA LEU A 266 -3.70 -17.72 -3.83
C LEU A 266 -3.58 -16.33 -4.46
N GLN A 267 -4.30 -16.06 -5.55
CA GLN A 267 -4.34 -14.74 -6.17
C GLN A 267 -4.91 -13.67 -5.22
N TRP A 268 -5.98 -14.00 -4.48
CA TRP A 268 -6.50 -13.14 -3.42
C TRP A 268 -5.49 -12.90 -2.30
N ALA A 269 -4.78 -13.93 -1.86
CA ALA A 269 -3.71 -13.77 -0.88
C ALA A 269 -2.59 -12.88 -1.42
N VAL A 270 -2.20 -13.00 -2.69
CA VAL A 270 -1.22 -12.11 -3.35
C VAL A 270 -1.69 -10.67 -3.32
N TRP A 271 -2.96 -10.41 -3.61
CA TRP A 271 -3.52 -9.07 -3.52
C TRP A 271 -3.52 -8.52 -2.09
N LEU A 272 -3.81 -9.34 -1.07
CA LEU A 272 -3.65 -8.91 0.34
C LEU A 272 -2.20 -8.50 0.65
N ILE A 273 -1.22 -9.22 0.10
CA ILE A 273 0.19 -8.84 0.25
C ILE A 273 0.44 -7.46 -0.37
N THR A 274 0.01 -7.23 -1.61
CA THR A 274 0.34 -5.97 -2.31
C THR A 274 -0.42 -4.77 -1.76
N SER A 275 -1.64 -4.99 -1.27
CA SER A 275 -2.53 -3.90 -0.81
C SER A 275 -2.38 -3.53 0.67
N ARG A 276 -1.95 -4.47 1.53
CA ARG A 276 -2.03 -4.29 3.00
C ARG A 276 -0.72 -4.51 3.75
N VAL A 277 0.26 -5.19 3.17
CA VAL A 277 1.50 -5.50 3.88
C VAL A 277 2.43 -4.29 3.91
N LEU A 278 2.94 -3.99 5.10
CA LEU A 278 3.92 -2.95 5.32
C LEU A 278 5.32 -3.54 5.36
N THR A 279 6.28 -2.85 4.75
CA THR A 279 7.70 -3.16 4.91
C THR A 279 8.23 -2.39 6.11
N VAL A 280 8.65 -3.08 7.16
CA VAL A 280 9.10 -2.47 8.42
C VAL A 280 10.57 -2.83 8.67
N GLN A 281 11.38 -1.84 9.03
CA GLN A 281 12.79 -2.07 9.37
C GLN A 281 12.89 -2.96 10.63
N GLY A 282 13.73 -3.97 10.57
CA GLY A 282 14.10 -4.77 11.73
C GLY A 282 15.11 -4.07 12.64
N ASP A 283 15.93 -4.87 13.31
CA ASP A 283 17.01 -4.36 14.14
C ASP A 283 18.03 -3.60 13.29
N SER A 284 18.50 -2.45 13.80
CA SER A 284 19.51 -1.64 13.11
C SER A 284 20.82 -2.36 12.87
N SER A 285 21.16 -3.34 13.71
CA SER A 285 22.35 -4.18 13.57
C SER A 285 22.23 -5.20 12.43
N GLU A 286 21.01 -5.63 12.10
CA GLU A 286 20.76 -6.59 11.03
C GLU A 286 20.65 -5.95 9.66
N GLY A 287 20.19 -4.70 9.60
CA GLY A 287 19.99 -3.97 8.35
C GLY A 287 18.92 -4.59 7.43
N LYS A 288 18.05 -5.45 7.98
CA LYS A 288 16.97 -6.13 7.27
C LYS A 288 15.63 -5.40 7.44
N SER A 289 14.73 -5.61 6.50
CA SER A 289 13.33 -5.22 6.60
C SER A 289 12.44 -6.46 6.49
N TYR A 290 11.26 -6.39 7.09
CA TYR A 290 10.29 -7.47 7.15
C TYR A 290 8.95 -7.03 6.58
N ARG A 291 8.25 -7.98 5.98
CA ARG A 291 6.88 -7.82 5.49
C ARG A 291 5.92 -8.16 6.61
N LEU A 292 5.20 -7.16 7.10
CA LEU A 292 4.26 -7.30 8.20
C LEU A 292 2.85 -6.99 7.73
N LEU A 293 1.93 -7.91 8.00
CA LEU A 293 0.51 -7.61 8.03
C LEU A 293 0.15 -7.22 9.46
N ILE A 294 -0.22 -5.95 9.67
CA ILE A 294 -0.31 -5.34 11.02
C ILE A 294 -1.78 -5.06 11.37
N PRO A 295 -2.38 -5.84 12.27
CA PRO A 295 -3.77 -5.66 12.66
C PRO A 295 -4.09 -4.23 13.09
N PHE A 296 -5.27 -3.75 12.71
CA PHE A 296 -5.80 -2.40 12.98
C PHE A 296 -5.11 -1.27 12.20
N LEU A 297 -3.77 -1.32 12.06
CA LEU A 297 -3.01 -0.34 11.29
C LEU A 297 -3.31 -0.44 9.79
N ASP A 298 -3.44 -1.66 9.27
CA ASP A 298 -3.79 -1.95 7.86
C ASP A 298 -5.24 -1.55 7.49
N MET A 299 -6.03 -1.10 8.46
CA MET A 299 -7.40 -0.60 8.25
C MET A 299 -7.43 0.91 8.00
N CYS A 300 -6.31 1.63 8.12
CA CYS A 300 -6.23 3.05 7.78
C CYS A 300 -6.25 3.23 6.26
N ASN A 301 -7.19 4.01 5.74
CA ASN A 301 -7.29 4.27 4.31
C ASN A 301 -6.23 5.26 3.80
N HIS A 302 -6.13 5.34 2.48
CA HIS A 302 -5.23 6.27 1.81
C HIS A 302 -5.73 7.72 1.87
N ASP A 303 -4.84 8.63 2.26
CA ASP A 303 -4.89 10.04 1.89
C ASP A 303 -3.46 10.52 1.65
N ARG A 304 -3.16 10.96 0.42
CA ARG A 304 -1.85 11.46 0.04
C ARG A 304 -1.39 12.66 0.88
N SER A 305 -2.34 13.46 1.35
CA SER A 305 -2.09 14.63 2.18
C SER A 305 -2.04 14.31 3.68
N SER A 306 -2.25 13.05 4.06
CA SER A 306 -2.24 12.64 5.46
C SER A 306 -0.93 13.10 6.13
N PRO A 307 -1.02 13.85 7.24
CA PRO A 307 0.15 14.25 7.99
C PRO A 307 0.67 13.13 8.90
N HIS A 308 -0.05 12.02 9.02
CA HIS A 308 0.25 10.98 10.00
C HIS A 308 1.48 10.16 9.62
N ILE A 309 2.24 9.77 10.64
CA ILE A 309 3.55 9.15 10.47
C ILE A 309 3.46 7.70 10.93
N LEU A 310 3.91 6.78 10.08
CA LEU A 310 4.14 5.40 10.47
C LEU A 310 5.51 5.30 11.17
N SER A 311 5.55 4.67 12.34
CA SER A 311 6.76 4.55 13.14
C SER A 311 6.82 3.20 13.83
N GLY A 312 7.98 2.56 13.84
CA GLY A 312 8.17 1.30 14.56
C GLY A 312 9.35 0.50 14.03
N ARG A 313 9.67 -0.60 14.71
CA ARG A 313 10.66 -1.58 14.27
C ARG A 313 10.10 -2.99 14.43
N ALA A 314 10.46 -3.85 13.48
CA ALA A 314 10.14 -5.27 13.48
C ALA A 314 11.12 -6.04 14.38
N VAL A 315 11.04 -5.80 15.69
CA VAL A 315 11.91 -6.41 16.70
C VAL A 315 11.07 -6.91 17.87
N PRO A 316 11.46 -8.02 18.55
CA PRO A 316 10.79 -8.48 19.75
C PRO A 316 10.69 -7.38 20.83
N GLY A 317 9.51 -7.23 21.42
CA GLY A 317 9.14 -6.15 22.35
C GLY A 317 8.96 -4.79 21.68
N GLY A 318 9.10 -4.72 20.35
CA GLY A 318 8.90 -3.51 19.56
C GLY A 318 7.43 -3.13 19.44
N SER A 319 7.19 -1.93 18.91
CA SER A 319 5.85 -1.44 18.64
C SER A 319 5.77 -0.74 17.28
N LEU A 320 4.62 -0.89 16.64
CA LEU A 320 4.26 -0.45 15.30
C LEU A 320 3.10 0.57 15.43
N LYS A 321 3.36 1.82 15.04
CA LYS A 321 2.51 2.95 15.40
C LYS A 321 2.06 3.76 14.20
N VAL A 322 0.87 4.32 14.33
CA VAL A 322 0.44 5.51 13.58
C VAL A 322 0.48 6.69 14.55
N VAL A 323 1.31 7.68 14.25
CA VAL A 323 1.51 8.88 15.07
C VAL A 323 0.84 10.08 14.41
N ALA A 324 0.07 10.83 15.19
CA ALA A 324 -0.63 12.01 14.73
C ALA A 324 0.36 13.11 14.31
N GLY A 325 0.56 13.36 13.02
CA GLY A 325 1.38 14.49 12.56
C GLY A 325 0.69 15.87 12.62
N ALA A 326 -0.61 15.88 12.86
CA ALA A 326 -1.43 17.07 13.12
C ALA A 326 -2.49 16.74 14.19
N PRO A 327 -3.13 17.73 14.84
CA PRO A 327 -4.27 17.49 15.70
C PRO A 327 -5.40 16.78 14.94
N VAL A 328 -6.08 15.85 15.59
CA VAL A 328 -7.23 15.10 15.05
C VAL A 328 -8.41 15.26 16.01
N LYS A 329 -9.60 15.48 15.47
CA LYS A 329 -10.84 15.58 16.25
C LYS A 329 -11.55 14.25 16.37
N ALA A 330 -12.26 14.07 17.48
CA ALA A 330 -13.17 12.94 17.63
C ALA A 330 -14.15 12.87 16.44
N GLY A 331 -14.33 11.69 15.87
CA GLY A 331 -15.15 11.44 14.68
C GLY A 331 -14.43 11.62 13.34
N GLU A 332 -13.20 12.14 13.30
CA GLU A 332 -12.43 12.24 12.06
C GLU A 332 -11.84 10.88 11.63
N GLN A 333 -11.77 10.67 10.32
CA GLN A 333 -11.09 9.51 9.73
C GLN A 333 -9.58 9.62 9.92
N ILE A 334 -8.95 8.52 10.30
CA ILE A 334 -7.50 8.38 10.34
C ILE A 334 -7.04 7.76 9.02
N ASN A 335 -6.42 8.58 8.18
CA ASN A 335 -5.82 8.15 6.93
C ASN A 335 -4.29 8.13 7.03
N ILE A 336 -3.64 7.38 6.15
CA ILE A 336 -2.18 7.36 5.99
C ILE A 336 -1.80 7.56 4.53
N ALA A 337 -0.59 8.06 4.29
CA ALA A 337 -0.05 8.18 2.94
C ALA A 337 0.54 6.82 2.51
N TYR A 338 -0.18 6.10 1.64
CA TYR A 338 0.31 4.88 1.01
C TYR A 338 1.46 5.20 0.06
N GLY A 339 2.36 4.23 -0.12
CA GLY A 339 3.54 4.38 -0.96
C GLY A 339 4.40 5.60 -0.62
N GLY A 340 4.46 6.01 0.65
CA GLY A 340 5.19 7.19 1.11
C GLY A 340 4.74 8.51 0.46
N GLY A 341 3.54 8.55 -0.12
CA GLY A 341 3.01 9.71 -0.86
C GLY A 341 3.65 9.91 -2.24
N VAL A 342 4.44 8.95 -2.74
CA VAL A 342 5.15 9.07 -4.02
C VAL A 342 4.65 8.13 -5.12
N ALA A 343 3.76 7.21 -4.79
CA ALA A 343 3.05 6.33 -5.73
C ALA A 343 2.16 7.11 -6.69
N GLY A 344 2.11 6.68 -7.95
CA GLY A 344 1.15 7.15 -8.95
C GLY A 344 -0.07 6.23 -9.04
N ASN A 345 -1.03 6.61 -9.88
CA ASN A 345 -2.22 5.79 -10.12
C ASN A 345 -1.93 4.49 -10.88
N ASP A 346 -0.75 4.34 -11.47
CA ASP A 346 -0.26 3.07 -12.00
C ASP A 346 -0.13 2.03 -10.89
N ARG A 347 0.43 2.42 -9.73
CA ARG A 347 0.59 1.56 -8.55
C ARG A 347 -0.67 1.43 -7.72
N PHE A 348 -1.43 2.52 -7.53
CA PHE A 348 -2.69 2.41 -6.79
C PHE A 348 -3.70 1.48 -7.48
N LEU A 349 -3.80 1.55 -8.80
CA LEU A 349 -4.67 0.64 -9.52
C LEU A 349 -4.15 -0.79 -9.47
N GLN A 350 -2.86 -0.99 -9.73
CA GLN A 350 -2.27 -2.33 -9.82
C GLN A 350 -2.21 -3.06 -8.47
N ASP A 351 -1.77 -2.38 -7.41
CA ASP A 351 -1.43 -3.04 -6.14
C ASP A 351 -2.52 -2.89 -5.08
N TYR A 352 -3.29 -1.81 -5.13
CA TYR A 352 -4.30 -1.48 -4.11
C TYR A 352 -5.74 -1.58 -4.62
N GLY A 353 -5.95 -1.56 -5.93
CA GLY A 353 -7.27 -1.69 -6.55
C GLY A 353 -8.12 -0.43 -6.55
N PHE A 354 -7.51 0.76 -6.49
CA PHE A 354 -8.24 2.03 -6.59
C PHE A 354 -7.46 3.10 -7.35
N LEU A 355 -8.14 4.17 -7.76
CA LEU A 355 -7.51 5.37 -8.30
C LEU A 355 -7.53 6.49 -7.25
N ASP A 356 -6.36 7.00 -6.89
CA ASP A 356 -6.24 8.21 -6.09
C ASP A 356 -6.79 9.41 -6.89
N SER A 357 -7.77 10.07 -6.28
CA SER A 357 -8.47 11.21 -6.86
C SER A 357 -7.64 12.50 -6.83
N ASP A 358 -6.53 12.56 -6.07
CA ASP A 358 -5.60 13.68 -6.14
C ASP A 358 -4.96 13.71 -7.53
N ALA A 359 -5.05 14.86 -8.21
CA ALA A 359 -4.49 15.07 -9.54
C ALA A 359 -2.99 14.73 -9.62
N LYS A 360 -2.25 14.88 -8.50
CA LYS A 360 -0.84 14.52 -8.40
C LYS A 360 -0.57 13.04 -8.71
N ALA A 361 -1.53 12.15 -8.45
CA ALA A 361 -1.37 10.73 -8.69
C ALA A 361 -1.16 10.41 -10.18
N ASN A 362 -1.92 11.08 -11.06
CA ASN A 362 -1.76 10.97 -12.51
C ASN A 362 -0.56 11.81 -13.01
N ASP A 363 -0.26 12.95 -12.37
CA ASP A 363 0.92 13.75 -12.71
C ASP A 363 2.23 12.96 -12.49
N ILE A 364 2.30 12.12 -11.45
CA ILE A 364 3.44 11.23 -11.20
C ILE A 364 3.67 10.30 -12.39
N VAL A 365 2.61 9.65 -12.89
CA VAL A 365 2.68 8.75 -14.05
C VAL A 365 3.08 9.51 -15.31
N ALA A 366 2.47 10.68 -15.56
CA ALA A 366 2.82 11.52 -16.70
C ALA A 366 4.30 11.95 -16.68
N LEU A 367 4.83 12.34 -15.51
CA LEU A 367 6.24 12.72 -15.38
C LEU A 367 7.20 11.53 -15.62
N GLN A 368 6.82 10.32 -15.23
CA GLN A 368 7.59 9.11 -15.53
C GLN A 368 7.61 8.82 -17.04
N LEU A 369 6.46 8.92 -17.72
CA LEU A 369 6.35 8.75 -19.17
C LEU A 369 7.13 9.81 -19.96
N LEU A 370 7.24 11.02 -19.42
CA LEU A 370 8.06 12.08 -20.01
C LEU A 370 9.56 11.95 -19.68
N GLY A 371 9.98 10.95 -18.91
CA GLY A 371 11.37 10.80 -18.45
C GLY A 371 11.82 11.87 -17.46
N LYS A 372 10.88 12.64 -16.90
CA LYS A 372 11.14 13.73 -15.95
C LYS A 372 11.18 13.25 -14.49
N ARG A 373 10.82 12.00 -14.23
CA ARG A 373 10.80 11.39 -12.89
C ARG A 373 11.23 9.92 -12.95
N ARG A 374 11.92 9.48 -11.90
CA ARG A 374 12.25 8.05 -11.69
C ARG A 374 11.02 7.26 -11.26
N ILE A 375 10.99 5.99 -11.62
CA ILE A 375 10.08 5.01 -11.01
C ILE A 375 10.50 4.89 -9.55
N LEU A 376 9.55 5.08 -8.63
CA LEU A 376 9.84 5.05 -7.20
C LEU A 376 9.37 3.77 -6.54
N GLU A 377 8.40 3.06 -7.12
CA GLU A 377 7.83 1.83 -6.58
C GLU A 377 7.61 0.79 -7.68
N GLY A 378 7.63 -0.48 -7.29
CA GLY A 378 7.47 -1.65 -8.16
C GLY A 378 8.72 -1.99 -8.99
N ALA A 379 8.52 -2.71 -10.10
CA ALA A 379 9.64 -3.14 -10.93
C ALA A 379 10.34 -1.93 -11.57
N GLY A 380 11.67 -1.89 -11.45
CA GLY A 380 12.46 -0.75 -11.94
C GLY A 380 12.56 0.45 -10.99
N ALA A 381 12.11 0.33 -9.74
CA ALA A 381 12.30 1.36 -8.72
C ALA A 381 13.75 1.89 -8.67
N GLY A 382 13.89 3.21 -8.56
CA GLY A 382 15.15 3.93 -8.60
C GLY A 382 15.66 4.28 -10.01
N ARG A 383 15.02 3.79 -11.07
CA ARG A 383 15.44 4.01 -12.48
C ARG A 383 14.50 4.96 -13.20
N ILE A 384 15.00 5.57 -14.27
CA ILE A 384 14.14 6.22 -15.28
C ILE A 384 13.56 5.11 -16.17
N MET A 385 12.28 5.22 -16.52
CA MET A 385 11.63 4.29 -17.45
C MET A 385 12.40 4.27 -18.79
N ALA A 386 12.62 3.07 -19.33
CA ALA A 386 13.36 2.93 -20.58
C ALA A 386 12.66 3.70 -21.71
N GLU A 387 13.44 4.27 -22.63
CA GLU A 387 12.89 5.09 -23.72
C GLU A 387 11.89 4.32 -24.58
N ALA A 388 12.20 3.08 -24.94
CA ALA A 388 11.29 2.21 -25.69
C ALA A 388 9.94 2.00 -24.97
N ASP A 389 9.97 1.80 -23.65
CA ASP A 389 8.74 1.61 -22.85
C ASP A 389 7.91 2.90 -22.80
N ARG A 390 8.57 4.06 -22.64
CA ARG A 390 7.91 5.38 -22.67
C ARG A 390 7.23 5.63 -24.02
N GLU A 391 7.95 5.38 -25.12
CA GLU A 391 7.42 5.55 -26.48
C GLU A 391 6.25 4.61 -26.76
N ALA A 392 6.34 3.34 -26.34
CA ALA A 392 5.27 2.37 -26.50
C ALA A 392 4.00 2.81 -25.74
N ALA A 393 4.14 3.22 -24.48
CA ALA A 393 3.02 3.72 -23.68
C ALA A 393 2.39 4.99 -24.29
N LEU A 394 3.21 5.97 -24.70
CA LEU A 394 2.72 7.19 -25.33
C LEU A 394 2.02 6.92 -26.67
N LYS A 395 2.50 5.94 -27.45
CA LYS A 395 1.86 5.50 -28.70
C LYS A 395 0.47 4.93 -28.43
N LEU A 396 0.33 4.05 -27.43
CA LEU A 396 -0.98 3.50 -27.07
C LEU A 396 -1.92 4.57 -26.51
N LEU A 397 -1.44 5.47 -25.65
CA LEU A 397 -2.27 6.57 -25.13
C LEU A 397 -2.78 7.50 -26.25
N ARG A 398 -2.05 7.61 -27.37
CA ARG A 398 -2.47 8.39 -28.54
C ARG A 398 -3.44 7.65 -29.47
N SER A 399 -3.67 6.35 -29.26
CA SER A 399 -4.58 5.58 -30.12
C SER A 399 -6.06 5.92 -29.90
N THR A 400 -6.40 6.54 -28.76
CA THR A 400 -7.72 7.10 -28.49
C THR A 400 -7.63 8.54 -27.97
N THR A 401 -8.63 9.36 -28.30
CA THR A 401 -8.78 10.72 -27.78
C THR A 401 -9.46 10.71 -26.41
N MET A 402 -9.35 11.83 -25.67
CA MET A 402 -10.08 11.97 -24.40
C MET A 402 -11.61 11.93 -24.59
N ASP A 403 -12.14 12.41 -25.71
CA ASP A 403 -13.59 12.35 -25.99
C ASP A 403 -14.04 10.91 -26.26
N GLN A 404 -13.26 10.16 -27.03
CA GLN A 404 -13.50 8.72 -27.23
C GLN A 404 -13.45 7.97 -25.89
N ASP A 405 -12.48 8.26 -25.04
CA ASP A 405 -12.36 7.63 -23.72
C ASP A 405 -13.53 7.98 -22.79
N ARG A 406 -14.11 9.19 -22.89
CA ARG A 406 -15.33 9.54 -22.13
C ARG A 406 -16.54 8.74 -22.60
N VAL A 407 -16.67 8.52 -23.90
CA VAL A 407 -17.75 7.65 -24.45
C VAL A 407 -17.57 6.22 -23.96
N LEU A 408 -16.36 5.66 -24.10
CA LEU A 408 -16.03 4.31 -23.64
C LEU A 408 -16.25 4.15 -22.13
N LEU A 409 -15.98 5.21 -21.35
CA LEU A 409 -16.21 5.19 -19.90
C LEU A 409 -17.70 5.06 -19.54
N GLU A 410 -18.57 5.67 -20.34
CA GLU A 410 -20.02 5.56 -20.16
C GLU A 410 -20.55 4.21 -20.60
N GLU A 411 -19.92 3.58 -21.60
CA GLU A 411 -20.24 2.22 -22.05
C GLU A 411 -19.76 1.14 -21.06
N ALA A 412 -18.65 1.38 -20.36
CA ALA A 412 -18.05 0.45 -19.40
C ALA A 412 -18.72 0.43 -18.01
N LYS A 413 -19.95 0.95 -17.84
CA LYS A 413 -20.61 1.09 -16.53
C LYS A 413 -20.79 -0.23 -15.78
N GLU A 414 -21.00 -1.32 -16.51
CA GLU A 414 -21.27 -2.65 -15.97
C GLU A 414 -20.00 -3.49 -15.73
N ASP A 415 -18.82 -3.01 -16.18
CA ASP A 415 -17.53 -3.67 -15.96
C ASP A 415 -16.62 -2.75 -15.13
N PRO A 416 -16.53 -2.96 -13.80
CA PRO A 416 -15.72 -2.13 -12.91
C PRO A 416 -14.24 -2.10 -13.27
N GLY A 417 -13.69 -3.21 -13.79
CA GLY A 417 -12.29 -3.30 -14.19
C GLY A 417 -12.03 -2.46 -15.44
N LEU A 418 -12.87 -2.62 -16.46
CA LEU A 418 -12.78 -1.82 -17.69
C LEU A 418 -12.99 -0.33 -17.41
N ARG A 419 -13.97 0.00 -16.56
CA ARG A 419 -14.22 1.37 -16.10
C ARG A 419 -12.97 1.96 -15.45
N SER A 420 -12.36 1.24 -14.52
CA SER A 420 -11.15 1.70 -13.82
C SER A 420 -9.96 1.86 -14.76
N ALA A 421 -9.80 0.95 -15.73
CA ALA A 421 -8.76 1.05 -16.76
C ALA A 421 -8.92 2.30 -17.64
N ILE A 422 -10.16 2.59 -18.08
CA ILE A 422 -10.46 3.78 -18.89
C ILE A 422 -10.27 5.06 -18.07
N GLN A 423 -10.73 5.10 -16.81
CA GLN A 423 -10.51 6.23 -15.91
C GLN A 423 -9.02 6.52 -15.70
N PHE A 424 -8.23 5.47 -15.50
CA PHE A 424 -6.78 5.58 -15.38
C PHE A 424 -6.16 6.25 -16.60
N ARG A 425 -6.36 5.70 -17.81
CA ARG A 425 -5.75 6.27 -19.02
C ARG A 425 -6.25 7.67 -19.32
N LEU A 426 -7.52 7.98 -19.05
CA LEU A 426 -8.07 9.32 -19.20
C LEU A 426 -7.37 10.31 -18.26
N GLY A 427 -7.17 9.92 -17.00
CA GLY A 427 -6.42 10.69 -16.00
C GLY A 427 -4.98 10.95 -16.42
N VAL A 428 -4.29 9.94 -16.96
CA VAL A 428 -2.92 10.09 -17.48
C VAL A 428 -2.88 11.03 -18.68
N LYS A 429 -3.82 10.94 -19.63
CA LYS A 429 -3.90 11.86 -20.77
C LYS A 429 -4.11 13.31 -20.34
N GLN A 430 -4.98 13.53 -19.34
CA GLN A 430 -5.21 14.85 -18.76
C GLN A 430 -3.97 15.40 -18.07
N ALA A 431 -3.19 14.55 -17.38
CA ALA A 431 -1.92 14.96 -16.79
C ALA A 431 -0.88 15.29 -17.86
N LEU A 432 -0.74 14.45 -18.90
CA LEU A 432 0.18 14.68 -20.01
C LEU A 432 -0.12 15.99 -20.75
N SER A 433 -1.38 16.31 -21.03
CA SER A 433 -1.75 17.54 -21.74
C SER A 433 -1.33 18.79 -20.95
N LYS A 434 -1.51 18.80 -19.63
CA LYS A 434 -1.03 19.89 -18.75
C LYS A 434 0.49 20.06 -18.83
N GLN A 435 1.23 18.95 -18.81
CA GLN A 435 2.70 18.97 -18.83
C GLN A 435 3.30 19.38 -20.19
N ILE A 436 2.54 19.27 -21.27
CA ILE A 436 2.94 19.69 -22.62
C ILE A 436 2.63 21.18 -22.83
N VAL A 437 1.47 21.66 -22.37
CA VAL A 437 1.08 23.09 -22.50
C VAL A 437 1.96 24.03 -21.67
N MET A 438 2.61 23.53 -20.62
CA MET A 438 3.56 24.31 -19.80
C MET A 438 4.98 24.40 -20.39
N GLN A 439 5.24 23.80 -21.56
CA GLN A 439 6.51 23.90 -22.30
C GLN A 439 6.31 24.88 -23.46
#